data_AF-A0A2H1I3J5-F1
#
_entry.id   AF-A0A2H1I3J5-F1
#
_cell.length_a   1.000
_cell.length_b   1.000
_cell.length_c   1.000
_cell.angle_alpha   90.00
_cell.angle_beta   90.00
_cell.angle_gamma   90.00
#
_symmetry.space_group_name_H-M   'P 1'
#
loop_
_entity.id
_entity.type
_entity.pdbx_description
1 polymer ?
#
loop_
_entity_poly.entity_id
_entity_poly.type
_entity_poly.pdbx_seq_one_letter_code
_entity_poly.pdbx_strand_id
1 'polypeptide(L)' 'MSLEGDPFDYHVTESGGLLIRRGGRTVMELGGKKAAALIPKLGRDDESDQQLLARATGNYRHGSERQLGRH' A
#
# COMPACT_ATOMS: atom_id res chain seq x y z
N MET A 1 1.28 24.87 -0.15
CA MET A 1 1.90 23.58 -0.52
C MET A 1 2.46 22.97 0.75
N SER A 2 1.67 22.18 1.47
CA SER A 2 2.10 21.61 2.76
C SER A 2 1.73 20.13 2.81
N LEU A 3 2.65 19.29 2.35
CA LEU A 3 2.82 17.94 2.86
C LEU A 3 3.96 18.01 3.89
N GLU A 4 3.76 18.82 4.93
CA GLU A 4 4.63 18.86 6.11
C GLU A 4 4.32 17.62 6.94
N GLY A 5 5.16 16.58 6.82
CA GLY A 5 5.17 15.43 7.72
C GLY A 5 5.24 14.08 7.02
N ASP A 6 6.37 13.82 6.37
CA ASP A 6 6.83 12.49 5.92
C ASP A 6 5.88 11.76 4.94
N PRO A 7 6.07 11.94 3.61
CA PRO A 7 5.31 11.19 2.62
C PRO A 7 5.53 9.68 2.79
N PHE A 8 4.52 8.90 2.41
CA PHE A 8 4.65 7.45 2.33
C PHE A 8 5.53 7.08 1.13
N ASP A 9 6.58 6.34 1.42
CA ASP A 9 7.44 5.68 0.44
C ASP A 9 6.99 4.24 0.27
N TYR A 10 7.17 3.67 -0.92
CA TYR A 10 6.83 2.28 -1.18
C TYR A 10 7.91 1.57 -1.99
N HIS A 11 8.14 0.30 -1.69
CA HIS A 11 9.14 -0.52 -2.35
C HIS A 11 8.57 -1.89 -2.73
N VAL A 12 8.64 -2.23 -4.01
CA VAL A 12 8.23 -3.55 -4.51
C VAL A 12 9.41 -4.50 -4.39
N THR A 13 9.23 -5.57 -3.64
CA THR A 13 10.21 -6.66 -3.48
C THR A 13 10.20 -7.60 -4.69
N GLU A 14 11.31 -8.30 -4.93
CA GLU A 14 11.41 -9.30 -6.01
C GLU A 14 10.38 -10.43 -5.89
N SER A 15 9.93 -10.72 -4.66
CA SER A 15 8.93 -11.75 -4.38
C SER A 15 7.49 -11.29 -4.67
N GLY A 16 7.30 -10.08 -5.20
CA GLY A 16 5.98 -9.49 -5.47
C GLY A 16 5.27 -8.94 -4.22
N GLY A 17 6.00 -8.72 -3.13
CA GLY A 17 5.53 -7.97 -1.97
C GLY A 17 5.72 -6.46 -2.13
N LEU A 18 4.95 -5.67 -1.40
CA LEU A 18 5.00 -4.22 -1.36
C LEU A 18 5.26 -3.76 0.07
N LEU A 19 6.41 -3.14 0.29
CA LEU A 19 6.81 -2.52 1.54
C LEU A 19 6.37 -1.06 1.54
N ILE A 20 5.77 -0.60 2.63
CA ILE A 20 5.37 0.80 2.82
C ILE A 20 6.19 1.37 3.96
N ARG A 21 6.84 2.50 3.69
CA ARG A 21 7.76 3.19 4.57
C ARG A 21 7.27 4.61 4.82
N ARG A 22 7.55 5.13 6.01
CA ARG A 22 7.27 6.52 6.36
C ARG A 22 8.39 7.02 7.26
N GLY A 23 8.98 8.16 6.91
CA GLY A 23 10.10 8.74 7.67
C GLY A 23 11.29 7.77 7.85
N GLY A 24 11.60 6.98 6.81
CA GLY A 24 12.72 6.02 6.83
C GLY A 24 12.46 4.72 7.60
N ARG A 25 11.25 4.48 8.13
CA ARG A 25 10.89 3.24 8.82
C ARG A 25 9.79 2.51 8.05
N THR A 26 9.93 1.19 7.91
CA THR A 26 8.86 0.35 7.35
C THR A 26 7.69 0.32 8.33
N VAL A 27 6.56 0.87 7.92
CA VAL A 27 5.33 0.90 8.73
C VAL A 27 4.41 -0.26 8.39
N MET A 28 4.48 -0.80 7.17
CA MET A 28 3.68 -1.95 6.76
C MET A 28 4.33 -2.74 5.62
N GLU A 29 4.07 -4.04 5.57
CA GLU A 29 4.43 -4.92 4.45
C GLU A 29 3.17 -5.61 3.95
N LEU A 30 2.95 -5.59 2.63
CA LEU A 30 1.89 -6.30 1.94
C LEU A 30 2.51 -7.42 1.11
N GLY A 31 2.00 -8.64 1.26
CA GLY A 31 2.42 -9.80 0.48
C GLY A 31 1.31 -10.35 -0.43
N GLY A 32 1.73 -11.08 -1.46
CA GLY A 32 0.84 -11.89 -2.30
C GLY A 32 -0.25 -11.09 -3.02
N LYS A 33 -1.49 -11.55 -2.94
CA LYS A 33 -2.63 -10.97 -3.69
C LYS A 33 -2.88 -9.50 -3.36
N LYS A 34 -2.58 -9.05 -2.14
CA LYS A 34 -2.81 -7.66 -1.72
C LYS A 34 -1.82 -6.71 -2.36
N ALA A 35 -0.53 -7.10 -2.38
CA ALA A 35 0.51 -6.35 -3.08
C ALA A 35 0.24 -6.34 -4.58
N ALA A 36 -0.02 -7.50 -5.19
CA ALA A 36 -0.32 -7.62 -6.62
C ALA A 36 -1.53 -6.78 -7.07
N ALA A 37 -2.51 -6.53 -6.19
CA ALA A 37 -3.66 -5.67 -6.48
C ALA A 37 -3.41 -4.18 -6.26
N LEU A 38 -2.40 -3.81 -5.44
CA LEU A 38 -2.05 -2.43 -5.11
C LEU A 38 -0.94 -1.88 -6.01
N ILE A 39 0.09 -2.68 -6.32
CA ILE A 39 1.20 -2.35 -7.22
C ILE A 39 0.73 -1.70 -8.54
N PRO A 40 -0.21 -2.27 -9.32
CA PRO A 40 -0.63 -1.68 -10.59
C PRO A 40 -1.48 -0.40 -10.42
N LYS A 41 -1.91 -0.06 -9.21
CA LYS A 41 -2.64 1.17 -8.91
C LYS A 41 -1.70 2.31 -8.48
N LEU A 42 -0.47 1.98 -8.08
CA LEU A 42 0.57 2.93 -7.70
C LEU A 42 1.29 3.46 -8.95
N GLY A 43 1.77 4.70 -8.90
CA GLY A 43 2.45 5.39 -9.99
C GLY A 43 1.52 6.13 -10.95
N ARG A 44 0.23 6.28 -10.60
CA ARG A 44 -0.73 7.00 -11.44
C ARG A 44 -0.70 8.50 -11.17
N ASP A 45 -0.62 8.87 -9.90
CA ASP A 45 -0.61 10.24 -9.42
C ASP A 45 -0.13 10.25 -7.97
N ASP A 46 0.76 11.18 -7.61
CA ASP A 46 1.40 11.20 -6.29
C ASP A 46 0.35 11.34 -5.17
N GLU A 47 -0.65 12.21 -5.36
CA GLU A 47 -1.75 12.40 -4.41
C GLU A 47 -2.59 11.13 -4.24
N SER A 48 -2.91 10.47 -5.36
CA SER A 48 -3.66 9.21 -5.37
C SER A 48 -2.88 8.06 -4.72
N ASP A 49 -1.57 8.01 -4.98
CA ASP A 49 -0.67 7.01 -4.41
C ASP A 49 -0.56 7.18 -2.89
N GLN A 50 -0.37 8.41 -2.42
CA GLN A 50 -0.37 8.73 -0.99
C GLN A 50 -1.69 8.31 -0.32
N GLN A 51 -2.84 8.56 -0.94
CA GLN A 51 -4.14 8.13 -0.41
C GLN A 51 -4.29 6.60 -0.36
N LEU A 52 -3.80 5.90 -1.38
CA LEU A 52 -3.81 4.43 -1.42
C LEU A 52 -2.92 3.83 -0.33
N LEU A 53 -1.72 4.38 -0.14
CA LEU A 53 -0.77 3.97 0.90
C LEU A 53 -1.30 4.30 2.30
N ALA A 54 -1.89 5.49 2.50
CA ALA A 54 -2.53 5.90 3.74
C ALA A 54 -3.74 5.00 4.07
N ARG A 55 -4.53 4.59 3.08
CA ARG A 55 -5.65 3.65 3.27
C ARG A 55 -5.15 2.26 3.64
N ALA A 56 -4.08 1.81 2.99
CA ALA A 56 -3.47 0.51 3.25
C ALA A 56 -2.89 0.46 4.69
N THR A 57 -2.15 1.49 5.09
CA THR A 57 -1.49 1.60 6.41
C THR A 57 -2.45 1.97 7.54
N GLY A 58 -3.49 2.76 7.24
CA GLY A 58 -4.37 3.36 8.24
C GLY A 58 -5.54 2.49 8.70
N ASN A 59 -6.14 1.65 7.84
CA ASN A 59 -7.38 0.97 8.24
C ASN A 59 -7.77 -0.25 7.39
N TYR A 60 -6.88 -1.22 7.16
CA TYR A 60 -7.28 -2.50 6.55
C TYR A 60 -8.19 -3.38 7.47
N ARG A 61 -8.90 -2.81 8.45
CA ARG A 61 -9.84 -3.54 9.33
C ARG A 61 -11.22 -3.83 8.72
N HIS A 62 -11.50 -3.48 7.46
CA HIS A 62 -12.86 -3.61 6.92
C HIS A 62 -12.96 -4.18 5.48
N GLY A 63 -12.09 -5.10 5.07
CA GLY A 63 -12.16 -5.62 3.70
C GLY A 63 -11.54 -6.99 3.42
N SER A 64 -11.44 -7.88 4.40
CA SER A 64 -11.02 -9.28 4.15
C SER A 64 -12.16 -10.29 4.11
N GLU A 65 -13.42 -9.89 4.24
CA GLU A 65 -14.55 -10.80 4.13
C GLU A 65 -15.29 -10.54 2.83
N ARG A 66 -14.77 -11.06 1.71
CA ARG A 66 -15.47 -11.43 0.45
C ARG A 66 -14.49 -11.46 -0.72
N GLN A 67 -13.63 -12.48 -0.77
CA GLN A 67 -13.44 -13.25 -2.02
C GLN A 67 -12.70 -14.57 -1.74
N LEU A 68 -13.27 -15.38 -0.85
CA LEU A 68 -13.18 -16.83 -1.00
C LEU A 68 -14.19 -17.23 -2.09
N GLY A 69 -13.89 -16.86 -3.33
CA GLY A 69 -14.52 -17.41 -4.53
C GLY A 69 -13.70 -18.62 -4.93
N ARG A 70 -14.03 -19.74 -4.30
CA ARG A 70 -13.47 -21.07 -4.46
C ARG A 70 -13.68 -21.59 -5.90
N HIS A 71 -12.67 -22.30 -6.39
CA HIS A 71 -12.66 -23.15 -7.58
C HIS A 71 -13.79 -24.19 -7.55
#